data_AF-A0A286ZTW8-F1
#
_entry.id   AF-A0A286ZTW8-F1
#
_cell.length_a   1.000
_cell.length_b   1.000
_cell.length_c   1.000
_cell.angle_alpha   90.00
_cell.angle_beta   90.00
_cell.angle_gamma   90.00
#
_symmetry.space_group_name_H-M   'P 1'
#
loop_
_entity.id
_entity.type
_entity.pdbx_description
1 polymer ?
#
loop_
_entity_poly.entity_id
_entity_poly.type
_entity_poly.pdbx_seq_one_letter_code
_entity_poly.pdbx_strand_id
1 'polypeptide(L)'
;MPLHKVPVGLWKQLRLWEGIYSRLPRHYLRSLEEARTPTPVHYRPHGAKFKINPKNWQRERVEDVPIPVHYPPESQLGLWGGEGWVLGHRYVNNDKLSKRVRKVWKPQLFQRELYSEILDKRFTVTVTMRTLDLIDQACGFDFYILKTPKEDLCSKFGMDLKRGMLLRLARQDPQLHPDDPARRAAIYDRYKAFVIPEAEAEWVGLTLDEAVEKQRLLEEKDPIPLFKIFVEELLGQLQQQALSEPAVVQTRASRK
;
A
#
# COMPACT_ATOMS: atom_id res chain seq x y z
N MET A 1 -28.50 -26.36 -16.79
CA MET A 1 -28.04 -25.02 -16.35
C MET A 1 -26.55 -24.92 -16.68
N PRO A 2 -26.10 -23.90 -17.43
CA PRO A 2 -24.66 -23.74 -17.69
C PRO A 2 -23.92 -23.43 -16.37
N LEU A 3 -22.76 -24.05 -16.17
CA LEU A 3 -21.86 -23.76 -15.05
C LEU A 3 -20.77 -22.79 -15.49
N HIS A 4 -20.33 -21.91 -14.61
CA HIS A 4 -19.17 -21.06 -14.88
C HIS A 4 -17.90 -21.89 -14.96
N LYS A 5 -17.00 -21.54 -15.89
CA LYS A 5 -15.66 -22.15 -16.00
C LYS A 5 -14.78 -21.85 -14.78
N VAL A 6 -14.95 -20.68 -14.16
CA VAL A 6 -14.16 -20.25 -13.00
C VAL A 6 -15.10 -19.82 -11.85
N PRO A 7 -14.82 -20.23 -10.59
CA PRO A 7 -15.56 -19.80 -9.41
C PRO A 7 -15.62 -18.27 -9.26
N VAL A 8 -16.78 -17.76 -8.83
CA VAL A 8 -17.04 -16.32 -8.67
C VAL A 8 -16.04 -15.63 -7.73
N GLY A 9 -15.57 -16.33 -6.69
CA GLY A 9 -14.57 -15.80 -5.75
C GLY A 9 -13.22 -15.46 -6.38
N LEU A 10 -12.86 -16.13 -7.49
CA LEU A 10 -11.58 -15.94 -8.18
C LEU A 10 -11.64 -14.86 -9.27
N TRP A 11 -12.82 -14.32 -9.61
CA TRP A 11 -12.95 -13.34 -10.69
C TRP A 11 -12.14 -12.06 -10.43
N LYS A 12 -12.03 -11.64 -9.18
CA LYS A 12 -11.19 -10.48 -8.81
C LYS A 12 -9.72 -10.74 -9.09
N GLN A 13 -9.24 -11.95 -8.78
CA GLN A 13 -7.87 -12.34 -9.06
C GLN A 13 -7.64 -12.44 -10.56
N LEU A 14 -8.53 -13.08 -11.33
CA LEU A 14 -8.39 -13.15 -12.80
C LEU A 14 -8.24 -11.77 -13.46
N ARG A 15 -8.98 -10.76 -13.00
CA ARG A 15 -8.86 -9.39 -13.51
C ARG A 15 -7.45 -8.83 -13.34
N LEU A 16 -6.70 -9.22 -12.31
CA LEU A 16 -5.33 -8.76 -12.09
C LEU A 16 -4.33 -9.32 -13.12
N TRP A 17 -4.68 -10.41 -13.80
CA TRP A 17 -3.81 -11.10 -14.77
C TRP A 17 -4.02 -10.59 -16.20
N GLU A 18 -5.01 -9.74 -16.43
CA GLU A 18 -5.40 -9.24 -17.75
C GLU A 18 -5.28 -7.72 -17.86
N GLY A 19 -5.11 -7.23 -19.09
CA GLY A 19 -5.19 -5.81 -19.42
C GLY A 19 -4.11 -4.94 -18.76
N ILE A 20 -4.54 -3.81 -18.19
CA ILE A 20 -3.65 -2.85 -17.52
C ILE A 20 -3.15 -3.36 -16.16
N TYR A 21 -3.92 -4.23 -15.49
CA TYR A 21 -3.56 -4.73 -14.18
C TYR A 21 -2.33 -5.63 -14.19
N SER A 22 -2.16 -6.42 -15.26
CA SER A 22 -0.98 -7.31 -15.40
C SER A 22 0.32 -6.55 -15.65
N ARG A 23 0.23 -5.27 -16.06
CA ARG A 23 1.38 -4.38 -16.26
C ARG A 23 1.79 -3.62 -14.99
N LEU A 24 1.00 -3.72 -13.92
CA LEU A 24 1.34 -3.13 -12.63
C LEU A 24 2.60 -3.76 -12.03
N PRO A 25 3.36 -3.03 -11.19
CA PRO A 25 4.56 -3.57 -10.58
C PRO A 25 4.30 -4.80 -9.70
N ARG A 26 5.20 -5.79 -9.79
CA ARG A 26 5.07 -7.07 -9.05
C ARG A 26 5.04 -6.89 -7.53
N HIS A 27 5.82 -5.94 -6.99
CA HIS A 27 5.84 -5.68 -5.54
C HIS A 27 4.48 -5.16 -5.05
N TYR A 28 3.81 -4.32 -5.85
CA TYR A 28 2.48 -3.82 -5.54
C TYR A 28 1.43 -4.94 -5.59
N LEU A 29 1.45 -5.76 -6.65
CA LEU A 29 0.53 -6.91 -6.77
C LEU A 29 0.68 -7.89 -5.61
N ARG A 30 1.92 -8.20 -5.20
CA ARG A 30 2.18 -9.05 -4.02
C ARG A 30 1.53 -8.47 -2.75
N SER A 31 1.66 -7.16 -2.53
CA SER A 31 1.04 -6.49 -1.37
C SER A 31 -0.49 -6.51 -1.36
N LEU A 32 -1.13 -6.73 -2.52
CA LEU A 32 -2.58 -6.91 -2.62
C LEU A 32 -3.02 -8.35 -2.35
N GLU A 33 -2.16 -9.33 -2.69
CA GLU A 33 -2.41 -10.76 -2.46
C GLU A 33 -2.16 -11.19 -1.02
N GLU A 34 -1.20 -10.54 -0.33
CA GLU A 34 -0.87 -10.78 1.07
C GLU A 34 -2.01 -10.38 2.01
N ALA A 35 -2.97 -11.29 2.21
CA ALA A 35 -4.04 -11.15 3.19
C ALA A 35 -3.53 -11.53 4.60
N ARG A 36 -2.68 -10.67 5.18
CA ARG A 36 -2.26 -10.85 6.58
C ARG A 36 -3.42 -10.55 7.53
N THR A 37 -3.57 -11.36 8.58
CA THR A 37 -4.58 -11.12 9.60
C THR A 37 -4.19 -9.92 10.46
N PRO A 38 -5.08 -8.93 10.63
CA PRO A 38 -4.78 -7.74 11.42
C PRO A 38 -4.65 -8.09 12.91
N THR A 39 -3.98 -7.20 13.63
CA THR A 39 -3.80 -7.30 15.08
C THR A 39 -5.16 -7.24 15.79
N PRO A 40 -5.42 -8.10 16.79
CA PRO A 40 -6.68 -8.09 17.51
C PRO A 40 -6.92 -6.77 18.27
N VAL A 41 -8.10 -6.16 18.05
CA VAL A 41 -8.51 -4.91 18.70
C VAL A 41 -9.73 -5.12 19.60
N HIS A 42 -10.86 -5.57 19.01
CA HIS A 42 -12.15 -5.69 19.70
C HIS A 42 -12.37 -7.04 20.39
N TYR A 43 -11.36 -7.91 20.40
CA TYR A 43 -11.40 -9.22 21.04
C TYR A 43 -10.04 -9.56 21.66
N ARG A 44 -10.04 -10.44 22.66
CA ARG A 44 -8.82 -10.92 23.29
C ARG A 44 -8.41 -12.24 22.63
N PRO A 45 -7.19 -12.36 22.08
CA PRO A 45 -6.73 -13.60 21.50
C PRO A 45 -6.55 -14.68 22.57
N HIS A 46 -6.66 -15.94 22.17
CA HIS A 46 -6.56 -17.09 23.06
C HIS A 46 -5.13 -17.32 23.58
N GLY A 47 -4.10 -16.89 22.84
CA GLY A 47 -2.67 -16.99 23.19
C GLY A 47 -2.04 -18.38 22.97
N ALA A 48 -2.86 -19.43 22.87
CA ALA A 48 -2.42 -20.79 22.60
C ALA A 48 -3.38 -21.48 21.62
N LYS A 49 -2.85 -22.40 20.81
CA LYS A 49 -3.62 -23.17 19.81
C LYS A 49 -4.52 -24.23 20.42
N PHE A 50 -4.24 -24.65 21.65
CA PHE A 50 -5.00 -25.68 22.35
C PHE A 50 -5.34 -25.21 23.76
N LYS A 51 -6.55 -25.53 24.21
CA LYS A 51 -6.99 -25.34 25.59
C LYS A 51 -7.64 -26.61 26.10
N ILE A 52 -7.54 -26.85 27.39
CA ILE A 52 -8.23 -27.96 28.04
C ILE A 52 -9.65 -27.50 28.33
N ASN A 53 -10.64 -28.22 27.81
CA ASN A 53 -12.03 -27.88 28.06
C ASN A 53 -12.40 -28.27 29.52
N PRO A 54 -12.91 -27.33 30.32
CA PRO A 54 -13.15 -27.55 31.75
C PRO A 54 -14.25 -28.59 32.03
N LYS A 55 -15.07 -28.96 31.05
CA LYS A 55 -16.17 -29.92 31.24
C LYS A 55 -15.75 -31.38 31.06
N ASN A 56 -14.93 -31.65 30.05
CA ASN A 56 -14.51 -33.01 29.67
C ASN A 56 -13.03 -33.28 29.94
N TRP A 57 -12.26 -32.25 30.34
CA TRP A 57 -10.81 -32.30 30.56
C TRP A 57 -10.01 -32.77 29.34
N GLN A 58 -10.57 -32.63 28.13
CA GLN A 58 -9.90 -32.99 26.89
C GLN A 58 -9.23 -31.77 26.25
N ARG A 59 -8.14 -32.03 25.52
CA ARG A 59 -7.40 -31.00 24.77
C ARG A 59 -8.12 -30.69 23.46
N GLU A 60 -8.66 -29.49 23.35
CA GLU A 60 -9.37 -29.01 22.17
C GLU A 60 -8.58 -27.90 21.47
N ARG A 61 -8.64 -27.87 20.14
CA ARG A 61 -8.05 -26.78 19.35
C ARG A 61 -8.95 -25.55 19.44
N VAL A 62 -8.35 -24.39 19.67
CA VAL A 62 -9.05 -23.10 19.69
C VAL A 62 -8.45 -22.18 18.63
N GLU A 63 -9.31 -21.39 17.99
CA GLU A 63 -8.92 -20.47 16.93
C GLU A 63 -9.41 -19.06 17.24
N ASP A 64 -8.56 -18.08 16.91
CA ASP A 64 -8.87 -16.67 17.05
C ASP A 64 -9.63 -16.20 15.80
N VAL A 65 -10.96 -16.03 15.94
CA VAL A 65 -11.82 -15.54 14.85
C VAL A 65 -12.02 -14.03 15.01
N PRO A 66 -11.58 -13.20 14.04
CA PRO A 66 -11.71 -11.76 14.14
C PRO A 66 -13.17 -11.30 14.06
N ILE A 67 -13.49 -10.26 14.82
CA ILE A 67 -14.82 -9.62 14.76
C ILE A 67 -14.90 -8.74 13.51
N PRO A 68 -15.95 -8.86 12.69
CA PRO A 68 -16.17 -7.94 11.57
C PRO A 68 -16.34 -6.50 12.06
N VAL A 69 -15.44 -5.62 11.62
CA VAL A 69 -15.47 -4.19 11.93
C VAL A 69 -15.92 -3.41 10.70
N HIS A 70 -16.84 -2.47 10.89
CA HIS A 70 -17.24 -1.53 9.85
C HIS A 70 -16.45 -0.23 10.00
N TYR A 71 -15.70 0.12 8.95
CA TYR A 71 -14.94 1.37 8.87
C TYR A 71 -15.75 2.40 8.06
N PRO A 72 -16.30 3.45 8.69
CA PRO A 72 -17.03 4.47 7.97
C PRO A 72 -16.07 5.42 7.23
N PRO A 73 -16.52 6.22 6.24
CA PRO A 73 -15.63 7.08 5.45
C PRO A 73 -14.76 8.04 6.28
N GLU A 74 -15.26 8.52 7.41
CA GLU A 74 -14.54 9.41 8.32
C GLU A 74 -13.29 8.75 8.92
N SER A 75 -13.27 7.42 9.03
CA SER A 75 -12.09 6.68 9.47
C SER A 75 -10.93 6.77 8.49
N GLN A 76 -11.22 6.92 7.19
CA GLN A 76 -10.21 7.02 6.14
C GLN A 76 -9.52 8.39 6.10
N LEU A 77 -10.14 9.40 6.73
CA LEU A 77 -9.61 10.76 6.86
C LEU A 77 -8.79 10.95 8.15
N GLY A 78 -8.90 10.02 9.11
CA GLY A 78 -8.27 10.11 10.43
C GLY A 78 -7.36 8.91 10.73
N LEU A 79 -6.96 8.76 11.99
CA LEU A 79 -6.12 7.65 12.46
C LEU A 79 -6.77 6.97 13.67
N TRP A 80 -7.49 5.86 13.43
CA TRP A 80 -8.28 5.19 14.46
C TRP A 80 -7.59 3.98 15.10
N GLY A 81 -6.39 3.61 14.63
CA GLY A 81 -5.57 2.57 15.27
C GLY A 81 -6.19 1.16 15.23
N GLY A 82 -6.92 0.85 14.15
CA GLY A 82 -7.65 -0.42 13.98
C GLY A 82 -9.02 -0.47 14.69
N GLU A 83 -9.42 0.62 15.37
CA GLU A 83 -10.79 0.72 15.90
C GLU A 83 -11.79 1.09 14.80
N GLY A 84 -13.04 0.69 15.00
CA GLY A 84 -14.13 0.99 14.07
C GLY A 84 -15.47 0.63 14.70
N TRP A 85 -16.53 0.63 13.91
CA TRP A 85 -17.86 0.34 14.41
C TRP A 85 -18.08 -1.16 14.48
N VAL A 86 -18.44 -1.64 15.66
CA VAL A 86 -18.86 -3.04 15.83
C VAL A 86 -20.38 -3.08 15.74
N LEU A 87 -20.87 -3.77 14.70
CA LEU A 87 -22.30 -3.97 14.46
C LEU A 87 -22.68 -5.37 14.94
N GLY A 88 -23.48 -5.46 16.00
CA GLY A 88 -23.83 -6.76 16.57
C GLY A 88 -25.14 -6.77 17.32
N HIS A 89 -25.31 -7.81 18.12
CA HIS A 89 -26.49 -8.03 18.93
C HIS A 89 -26.09 -8.25 20.38
N ARG A 90 -26.97 -7.83 21.28
CA ARG A 90 -26.85 -8.09 22.72
C ARG A 90 -28.19 -8.63 23.23
N TYR A 91 -28.11 -9.51 24.22
CA TYR A 91 -29.29 -9.92 24.98
C TYR A 91 -29.55 -8.95 26.15
N VAL A 92 -30.81 -8.60 26.38
CA VAL A 92 -31.21 -7.76 27.52
C VAL A 92 -30.76 -8.44 28.83
N ASN A 93 -30.23 -7.65 29.76
CA ASN A 93 -29.67 -8.13 31.04
C ASN A 93 -28.55 -9.18 30.91
N ASN A 94 -27.97 -9.35 29.72
CA ASN A 94 -26.99 -10.40 29.39
C ASN A 94 -27.50 -11.83 29.59
N ASP A 95 -28.83 -12.02 29.58
CA ASP A 95 -29.46 -13.33 29.72
C ASP A 95 -29.89 -13.87 28.34
N LYS A 96 -29.45 -15.09 28.01
CA LYS A 96 -29.74 -15.74 26.72
C LYS A 96 -31.23 -16.01 26.48
N LEU A 97 -32.03 -16.13 27.56
CA LEU A 97 -33.48 -16.32 27.47
C LEU A 97 -34.24 -15.00 27.22
N SER A 98 -33.59 -13.87 27.47
CA SER A 98 -34.17 -12.54 27.26
C SER A 98 -34.14 -12.14 25.77
N LYS A 99 -34.81 -11.02 25.44
CA LYS A 99 -34.91 -10.53 24.05
C LYS A 99 -33.54 -10.14 23.47
N ARG A 100 -33.30 -10.51 22.21
CA ARG A 100 -32.12 -10.09 21.44
C ARG A 100 -32.35 -8.70 20.81
N VAL A 101 -31.43 -7.77 21.03
CA VAL A 101 -31.50 -6.38 20.55
C VAL A 101 -30.26 -6.04 19.73
N ARG A 102 -30.40 -5.24 18.67
CA ARG A 102 -29.27 -4.72 17.88
C ARG A 102 -28.53 -3.66 18.65
N LYS A 103 -27.20 -3.72 18.68
CA LYS A 103 -26.33 -2.73 19.32
C LYS A 103 -25.19 -2.37 18.39
N VAL A 104 -24.94 -1.07 18.29
CA VAL A 104 -23.78 -0.51 17.61
C VAL A 104 -22.84 0.05 18.68
N TRP A 105 -21.60 -0.40 18.67
CA TRP A 105 -20.53 0.15 19.49
C TRP A 105 -19.66 1.05 18.63
N LYS A 106 -19.50 2.30 19.05
CA LYS A 106 -18.70 3.33 18.37
C LYS A 106 -17.47 3.66 19.21
N PRO A 107 -16.30 3.90 18.58
CA PRO A 107 -15.11 4.34 19.31
C PRO A 107 -15.26 5.79 19.77
N GLN A 108 -14.44 6.18 20.74
CA GLN A 108 -14.34 7.56 21.19
C GLN A 108 -13.29 8.31 20.35
N LEU A 109 -13.70 9.44 19.78
CA LEU A 109 -12.87 10.22 18.85
C LEU A 109 -12.46 11.55 19.48
N PHE A 110 -11.22 11.97 19.20
CA PHE A 110 -10.64 13.23 19.63
C PHE A 110 -9.96 13.92 18.47
N GLN A 111 -9.95 15.24 18.44
CA GLN A 111 -9.14 16.01 17.51
C GLN A 111 -7.85 16.43 18.22
N ARG A 112 -6.70 16.04 17.66
CA ARG A 112 -5.38 16.34 18.22
C ARG A 112 -4.44 16.81 17.11
N GLU A 113 -3.46 17.61 17.50
CA GLU A 113 -2.37 18.04 16.64
C GLU A 113 -1.18 17.10 16.81
N LEU A 114 -0.72 16.52 15.71
CA LEU A 114 0.47 15.66 15.67
C LEU A 114 1.52 16.29 14.76
N TYR A 115 2.77 16.24 15.16
CA TYR A 115 3.90 16.74 14.38
C TYR A 115 4.70 15.57 13.79
N SER A 116 5.06 15.71 12.51
CA SER A 116 5.97 14.79 11.81
C SER A 116 7.33 15.46 11.61
N GLU A 117 8.40 14.78 12.00
CA GLU A 117 9.78 15.22 11.81
C GLU A 117 10.20 15.06 10.35
N ILE A 118 9.82 13.95 9.71
CA ILE A 118 10.18 13.66 8.30
C ILE A 118 9.49 14.65 7.37
N LEU A 119 8.23 15.00 7.66
CA LEU A 119 7.45 15.92 6.83
C LEU A 119 7.61 17.39 7.24
N ASP A 120 8.16 17.67 8.44
CA ASP A 120 8.27 18.98 9.09
C ASP A 120 6.93 19.75 9.07
N LYS A 121 5.85 19.06 9.43
CA LYS A 121 4.49 19.60 9.38
C LYS A 121 3.64 19.11 10.55
N ARG A 122 2.75 19.98 11.04
CA ARG A 122 1.70 19.65 12.01
C ARG A 122 0.41 19.29 11.28
N PHE A 123 -0.28 18.28 11.78
CA PHE A 123 -1.55 17.80 11.24
C PHE A 123 -2.59 17.78 12.35
N THR A 124 -3.75 18.40 12.10
CA THR A 124 -4.95 18.28 12.93
C THR A 124 -5.72 17.04 12.49
N VAL A 125 -5.63 15.94 13.25
CA VAL A 125 -6.18 14.64 12.86
C VAL A 125 -7.15 14.13 13.93
N THR A 126 -8.21 13.47 13.47
CA THR A 126 -9.13 12.73 14.36
C THR A 126 -8.50 11.41 14.76
N VAL A 127 -8.26 11.23 16.06
CA VAL A 127 -7.59 10.09 16.66
C VAL A 127 -8.44 9.42 17.75
N THR A 128 -8.18 8.15 18.01
CA THR A 128 -8.73 7.42 19.18
C THR A 128 -7.69 7.41 20.31
N MET A 129 -8.10 7.07 21.53
CA MET A 129 -7.13 6.91 22.65
C MET A 129 -6.09 5.82 22.34
N ARG A 130 -6.51 4.70 21.76
CA ARG A 130 -5.61 3.63 21.35
C ARG A 130 -4.54 4.11 20.37
N THR A 131 -4.88 4.97 19.41
CA THR A 131 -3.88 5.53 18.49
C THR A 131 -2.81 6.32 19.25
N LEU A 132 -3.19 7.10 20.25
CA LEU A 132 -2.23 7.84 21.09
C LEU A 132 -1.33 6.88 21.87
N ASP A 133 -1.90 5.85 22.50
CA ASP A 133 -1.11 4.83 23.22
C ASP A 133 -0.13 4.10 22.29
N LEU A 134 -0.53 3.81 21.05
CA LEU A 134 0.34 3.16 20.05
C LEU A 134 1.45 4.09 19.56
N ILE A 135 1.19 5.39 19.45
CA ILE A 135 2.21 6.39 19.12
C ILE A 135 3.25 6.47 20.23
N ASP A 136 2.82 6.46 21.49
CA ASP A 136 3.72 6.49 22.65
C ASP A 136 4.55 5.20 22.73
N GLN A 137 3.93 4.04 22.51
CA GLN A 137 4.62 2.74 22.42
C GLN A 137 5.64 2.68 21.28
N ALA A 138 5.35 3.33 20.15
CA ALA A 138 6.27 3.42 19.02
C ALA A 138 7.39 4.46 19.24
N CYS A 139 7.29 5.26 20.30
CA CYS A 139 8.17 6.38 20.65
C CYS A 139 8.21 7.48 19.57
N GLY A 140 7.07 7.76 18.94
CA GLY A 140 6.96 8.85 17.96
C GLY A 140 5.92 8.59 16.88
N PHE A 141 5.36 9.69 16.35
CA PHE A 141 4.34 9.64 15.31
C PHE A 141 4.85 9.01 14.01
N ASP A 142 6.03 9.43 13.55
CA ASP A 142 6.61 8.92 12.31
C ASP A 142 6.95 7.42 12.43
N PHE A 143 7.47 6.98 13.58
CA PHE A 143 7.71 5.57 13.85
C PHE A 143 6.42 4.74 13.85
N TYR A 144 5.34 5.26 14.42
CA TYR A 144 4.05 4.58 14.40
C TYR A 144 3.58 4.35 12.96
N ILE A 145 3.62 5.37 12.10
CA ILE A 145 3.20 5.26 10.70
C ILE A 145 4.10 4.29 9.89
N LEU A 146 5.42 4.36 10.09
CA LEU A 146 6.37 3.51 9.35
C LEU A 146 6.32 2.04 9.80
N LYS A 147 6.22 1.77 11.11
CA LYS A 147 6.18 0.41 11.67
C LYS A 147 4.84 -0.30 11.42
N THR A 148 3.72 0.45 11.47
CA THR A 148 2.39 -0.15 11.36
C THR A 148 2.11 -0.61 9.92
N PRO A 149 1.68 -1.86 9.70
CA PRO A 149 1.33 -2.36 8.37
C PRO A 149 -0.03 -1.84 7.89
N LYS A 150 -0.35 -2.04 6.61
CA LYS A 150 -1.55 -1.50 5.96
C LYS A 150 -2.84 -1.99 6.62
N GLU A 151 -2.88 -3.28 6.95
CA GLU A 151 -4.01 -3.96 7.56
C GLU A 151 -4.32 -3.45 8.98
N ASP A 152 -3.33 -2.97 9.72
CA ASP A 152 -3.51 -2.47 11.10
C ASP A 152 -3.79 -0.97 11.12
N LEU A 153 -3.24 -0.22 10.15
CA LEU A 153 -3.45 1.22 10.06
C LEU A 153 -4.90 1.55 9.67
N CYS A 154 -5.52 0.72 8.80
CA CYS A 154 -6.93 0.81 8.39
C CYS A 154 -7.40 2.20 7.90
N SER A 155 -6.47 3.05 7.45
CA SER A 155 -6.74 4.44 7.05
C SER A 155 -5.96 4.83 5.80
N LYS A 156 -6.68 5.35 4.80
CA LYS A 156 -6.10 5.89 3.57
C LYS A 156 -5.17 7.08 3.84
N PHE A 157 -5.60 8.05 4.65
CA PHE A 157 -4.78 9.18 5.06
C PHE A 157 -3.44 8.73 5.69
N GLY A 158 -3.49 7.73 6.58
CA GLY A 158 -2.27 7.16 7.18
C GLY A 158 -1.34 6.52 6.16
N MET A 159 -1.89 5.82 5.17
CA MET A 159 -1.10 5.20 4.09
C MET A 159 -0.48 6.26 3.15
N ASP A 160 -1.18 7.36 2.91
CA ASP A 160 -0.66 8.47 2.13
C ASP A 160 0.49 9.19 2.86
N LEU A 161 0.36 9.40 4.17
CA LEU A 161 1.46 9.88 5.00
C LEU A 161 2.66 8.94 4.94
N LYS A 162 2.43 7.62 5.06
CA LYS A 162 3.48 6.61 4.99
C LYS A 162 4.24 6.70 3.65
N ARG A 163 3.53 6.77 2.54
CA ARG A 163 4.13 6.97 1.21
C ARG A 163 4.94 8.27 1.13
N GLY A 164 4.39 9.39 1.60
CA GLY A 164 5.09 10.67 1.60
C GLY A 164 6.39 10.64 2.41
N MET A 165 6.37 10.00 3.58
CA MET A 165 7.56 9.81 4.41
C MET A 165 8.60 8.93 3.71
N LEU A 166 8.19 7.79 3.16
CA LEU A 166 9.09 6.87 2.45
C LEU A 166 9.74 7.51 1.23
N LEU A 167 8.99 8.32 0.46
CA LEU A 167 9.54 9.05 -0.68
C LEU A 167 10.59 10.07 -0.26
N ARG A 168 10.36 10.82 0.83
CA ARG A 168 11.37 11.75 1.36
C ARG A 168 12.62 11.02 1.84
N LEU A 169 12.46 9.88 2.51
CA LEU A 169 13.58 9.05 2.95
C LEU A 169 14.38 8.49 1.76
N ALA A 170 13.71 8.09 0.68
CA ALA A 170 14.35 7.55 -0.52
C ALA A 170 15.11 8.63 -1.32
N ARG A 171 14.52 9.82 -1.48
CA ARG A 171 15.11 10.94 -2.24
C ARG A 171 16.18 11.70 -1.48
N GLN A 172 16.19 11.60 -0.14
CA GLN A 172 17.01 12.43 0.73
C GLN A 172 16.84 13.92 0.43
N ASP A 173 15.58 14.36 0.36
CA ASP A 173 15.23 15.71 -0.12
C ASP A 173 15.98 16.81 0.65
N PRO A 174 16.67 17.73 -0.05
CA PRO A 174 17.42 18.81 0.59
C PRO A 174 16.52 19.93 1.13
N GLN A 175 15.22 19.87 0.84
CA GLN A 175 14.23 20.83 1.31
C GLN A 175 13.90 20.66 2.81
N LEU A 176 14.19 19.50 3.40
CA LEU A 176 13.96 19.27 4.82
C LEU A 176 14.95 20.07 5.67
N HIS A 177 14.48 21.09 6.40
CA HIS A 177 15.31 22.03 7.16
C HIS A 177 16.48 22.60 6.31
N PRO A 178 16.20 23.53 5.36
CA PRO A 178 17.22 24.10 4.48
C PRO A 178 18.42 24.69 5.22
N ASP A 179 18.16 25.33 6.36
CA ASP A 179 19.15 26.07 7.14
C ASP A 179 20.01 25.17 8.04
N ASP A 180 19.55 23.95 8.38
CA ASP A 180 20.18 23.06 9.36
C ASP A 180 20.52 21.67 8.78
N PRO A 181 21.67 21.52 8.08
CA PRO A 181 22.06 20.24 7.48
C PRO A 181 22.39 19.16 8.52
N ALA A 182 22.92 19.53 9.69
CA ALA A 182 23.24 18.59 10.77
C ALA A 182 21.97 17.93 11.35
N ARG A 183 20.91 18.72 11.55
CA ARG A 183 19.61 18.23 12.02
C ARG A 183 18.99 17.30 11.00
N ARG A 184 19.07 17.66 9.72
CA ARG A 184 18.58 16.84 8.60
C ARG A 184 19.25 15.47 8.57
N ALA A 185 20.58 15.41 8.65
CA ALA A 185 21.32 14.16 8.69
C ALA A 185 20.89 13.28 9.89
N ALA A 186 20.77 13.88 11.08
CA ALA A 186 20.33 13.17 12.29
C ALA A 186 18.92 12.57 12.16
N ILE A 187 17.99 13.27 11.48
CA ILE A 187 16.65 12.74 11.19
C ILE A 187 16.74 11.53 10.26
N TYR A 188 17.48 11.64 9.15
CA TYR A 188 17.61 10.53 8.22
C TYR A 188 18.31 9.31 8.85
N ASP A 189 19.32 9.53 9.69
CA ASP A 189 19.99 8.45 10.42
C ASP A 189 19.04 7.72 11.39
N ARG A 190 18.13 8.46 12.04
CA ARG A 190 17.11 7.89 12.94
C ARG A 190 16.15 6.93 12.22
N TYR A 191 15.77 7.24 10.99
CA TYR A 191 14.78 6.47 10.20
C TYR A 191 15.40 5.54 9.15
N LYS A 192 16.73 5.35 9.17
CA LYS A 192 17.50 4.57 8.18
C LYS A 192 16.98 3.14 7.97
N ALA A 193 16.41 2.52 9.00
CA ALA A 193 15.87 1.16 8.92
C ALA A 193 14.66 1.02 7.97
N PHE A 194 13.98 2.11 7.63
CA PHE A 194 12.76 2.11 6.82
C PHE A 194 12.97 2.62 5.39
N VAL A 195 14.22 2.78 4.95
CA VAL A 195 14.52 3.25 3.60
C VAL A 195 14.17 2.16 2.59
N ILE A 196 13.32 2.52 1.63
CA ILE A 196 12.85 1.67 0.52
C ILE A 196 13.23 2.39 -0.79
N PRO A 197 13.54 1.67 -1.89
CA PRO A 197 13.78 2.30 -3.18
C PRO A 197 12.59 3.19 -3.61
N GLU A 198 12.89 4.33 -4.24
CA GLU A 198 11.86 5.27 -4.70
C GLU A 198 10.81 4.58 -5.59
N ALA A 199 11.27 3.73 -6.51
CA ALA A 199 10.41 2.98 -7.43
C ALA A 199 9.40 2.06 -6.73
N GLU A 200 9.65 1.62 -5.50
CA GLU A 200 8.72 0.83 -4.69
C GLU A 200 7.88 1.73 -3.77
N ALA A 201 8.52 2.74 -3.16
CA ALA A 201 7.89 3.68 -2.25
C ALA A 201 6.70 4.42 -2.89
N GLU A 202 6.79 4.77 -4.16
CA GLU A 202 5.71 5.48 -4.85
C GLU A 202 4.41 4.68 -4.99
N TRP A 203 4.48 3.34 -4.91
CA TRP A 203 3.32 2.45 -5.04
C TRP A 203 2.72 2.05 -3.69
N VAL A 204 3.39 2.37 -2.58
CA VAL A 204 2.90 2.08 -1.23
C VAL A 204 1.61 2.85 -0.96
N GLY A 205 0.58 2.16 -0.46
CA GLY A 205 -0.66 2.81 -0.02
C GLY A 205 -1.62 3.27 -1.12
N LEU A 206 -1.28 3.04 -2.39
CA LEU A 206 -2.20 3.24 -3.50
C LEU A 206 -3.38 2.27 -3.41
N THR A 207 -4.56 2.75 -3.80
CA THR A 207 -5.70 1.88 -4.08
C THR A 207 -5.54 1.24 -5.47
N LEU A 208 -6.31 0.20 -5.76
CA LEU A 208 -6.27 -0.45 -7.07
C LEU A 208 -6.57 0.56 -8.20
N ASP A 209 -7.56 1.43 -7.99
CA ASP A 209 -7.97 2.44 -8.97
C ASP A 209 -6.89 3.51 -9.16
N GLU A 210 -6.28 4.00 -8.07
CA GLU A 210 -5.18 4.97 -8.14
C GLU A 210 -3.94 4.37 -8.82
N ALA A 211 -3.64 3.09 -8.57
CA ALA A 211 -2.52 2.39 -9.19
C ALA A 211 -2.73 2.23 -10.71
N VAL A 212 -3.96 1.92 -11.13
CA VAL A 212 -4.32 1.84 -12.55
C VAL A 212 -4.18 3.20 -13.21
N GLU A 213 -4.70 4.26 -12.59
CA GLU A 213 -4.61 5.60 -13.16
C GLU A 213 -3.16 6.07 -13.25
N LYS A 214 -2.35 5.80 -12.23
CA LYS A 214 -0.90 6.06 -12.28
C LYS A 214 -0.25 5.32 -13.45
N GLN A 215 -0.54 4.03 -13.62
CA GLN A 215 0.02 3.24 -14.73
C GLN A 215 -0.45 3.77 -16.10
N ARG A 216 -1.72 4.18 -16.20
CA ARG A 216 -2.29 4.78 -17.41
C ARG A 216 -1.52 6.04 -17.81
N LEU A 217 -1.27 6.94 -16.86
CA LEU A 217 -0.52 8.18 -17.08
C LEU A 217 0.95 7.92 -17.44
N LEU A 218 1.57 6.85 -16.91
CA LEU A 218 2.94 6.47 -17.27
C LEU A 218 3.06 5.92 -18.70
N GLU A 219 2.03 5.20 -19.16
CA GLU A 219 1.95 4.64 -20.50
C GLU A 219 1.39 5.63 -21.53
N GLU A 220 0.76 6.72 -21.07
CA GLU A 220 0.20 7.76 -21.92
C GLU A 220 1.31 8.44 -22.73
N LYS A 221 1.38 8.05 -24.00
CA LYS A 221 2.29 8.57 -25.01
C LYS A 221 1.51 8.74 -26.30
N ASP A 222 1.73 9.86 -26.97
CA ASP A 222 1.13 10.07 -28.29
C ASP A 222 1.62 8.98 -29.26
N PRO A 223 0.72 8.44 -30.11
CA PRO A 223 1.11 7.42 -31.06
C PRO A 223 2.19 7.98 -32.00
N ILE A 224 3.29 7.26 -32.11
CA ILE A 224 4.39 7.66 -32.99
C ILE A 224 3.87 7.61 -34.44
N PRO A 225 3.91 8.72 -35.21
CA PRO A 225 3.44 8.71 -36.58
C PRO A 225 4.20 7.67 -37.42
N LEU A 226 3.47 6.85 -38.19
CA LEU A 226 4.04 5.76 -39.01
C LEU A 226 5.13 6.23 -39.98
N PHE A 227 5.04 7.48 -40.42
CA PHE A 227 6.07 8.10 -41.26
C PHE A 227 7.47 7.99 -40.65
N LYS A 228 7.62 8.24 -39.34
CA LYS A 228 8.92 8.15 -38.67
C LYS A 228 9.46 6.73 -38.69
N ILE A 229 8.58 5.75 -38.44
CA ILE A 229 8.90 4.32 -38.48
C ILE A 229 9.40 3.92 -39.87
N PHE A 230 8.67 4.31 -40.93
CA PHE A 230 9.07 3.98 -42.30
C PHE A 230 10.36 4.67 -42.76
N VAL A 231 10.63 5.90 -42.29
CA VAL A 231 11.90 6.58 -42.57
C VAL A 231 13.07 5.86 -41.89
N GLU A 232 12.90 5.42 -40.63
CA GLU A 232 13.91 4.64 -39.92
C GLU A 232 14.17 3.29 -40.60
N GLU A 233 13.11 2.59 -41.05
CA GLU A 233 13.22 1.34 -41.82
C GLU A 233 13.96 1.56 -43.15
N LEU A 234 13.63 2.62 -43.90
CA LEU A 234 14.29 2.94 -45.16
C LEU A 234 15.78 3.26 -44.96
N LEU A 235 16.12 4.06 -43.94
CA LEU A 235 17.51 4.36 -43.61
C LEU A 235 18.28 3.08 -43.25
N GLY A 236 17.66 2.17 -42.47
CA GLY A 236 18.24 0.87 -42.16
C GLY A 236 18.50 0.01 -43.41
N GLN A 237 17.57 -0.02 -44.35
CA GLN A 237 17.73 -0.72 -45.63
C GLN A 237 18.88 -0.13 -46.47
N LEU A 238 18.97 1.20 -46.56
CA LEU A 238 20.03 1.87 -47.32
C LEU A 238 21.41 1.65 -46.69
N GLN A 239 21.51 1.65 -45.35
CA GLN A 239 22.75 1.30 -44.65
C GLN A 239 23.17 -0.15 -44.92
N GLN A 240 22.23 -1.10 -44.90
CA GLN A 240 22.50 -2.50 -45.25
C GLN A 240 22.97 -2.65 -46.71
N GLN A 241 22.33 -1.93 -47.64
CA GLN A 241 22.75 -1.91 -49.04
C GLN A 241 24.18 -1.36 -49.20
N ALA A 242 24.49 -0.22 -48.59
CA ALA A 242 25.82 0.38 -48.64
C ALA A 242 26.93 -0.52 -48.05
N LEU A 243 26.61 -1.33 -47.03
CA LEU A 243 27.55 -2.31 -46.47
C LEU A 243 27.72 -3.55 -47.36
N SER A 244 26.71 -3.89 -48.16
CA SER A 244 26.75 -5.03 -49.10
C SER A 244 27.41 -4.69 -50.43
N GLU A 245 27.48 -3.41 -50.79
CA GLU A 245 28.20 -2.95 -51.98
C GLU A 245 29.71 -3.11 -51.76
N PRO A 246 30.44 -3.85 -52.63
CA PRO A 246 31.88 -3.96 -52.52
C PRO A 246 32.51 -2.58 -52.77
N ALA A 247 33.41 -2.15 -51.89
CA ALA A 247 34.14 -0.89 -52.05
C ALA A 247 34.88 -0.89 -53.40
N VAL A 248 34.33 -0.18 -54.38
CA VAL A 248 34.98 0.00 -55.69
C VAL A 248 36.21 0.86 -55.47
N VAL A 249 37.37 0.22 -55.38
CA VAL A 249 38.67 0.89 -55.43
C VAL A 249 38.79 1.55 -56.79
N GLN A 250 38.49 2.86 -56.86
CA GLN A 250 38.76 3.64 -58.06
C GLN A 250 40.29 3.77 -58.22
N THR A 251 40.89 2.86 -59.00
CA THR A 251 42.22 3.06 -59.54
C THR A 251 42.18 4.29 -60.45
N ARG A 252 42.65 5.43 -59.95
CA ARG A 252 42.92 6.64 -60.75
C ARG A 252 43.94 6.28 -61.82
N ALA A 253 43.49 6.05 -63.05
CA ALA A 253 44.38 5.94 -64.20
C ALA A 253 45.03 7.31 -64.46
N SER A 254 46.34 7.39 -64.21
CA SER A 254 47.20 8.51 -64.60
C SER A 254 47.18 8.63 -66.13
N ARG A 255 46.64 9.75 -66.63
CA ARG A 255 46.72 10.10 -68.05
C ARG A 255 48.16 10.58 -68.35
N LYS A 256 48.85 9.85 -69.23
CA LYS A 256 50.05 10.31 -69.95
C LYS A 256 49.63 11.14 -71.16
#